data_AF-W9B8T3-F1
#
_entry.id   AF-W9B8T3-F1
#
_cell.length_a   1.000
_cell.length_b   1.000
_cell.length_c   1.000
_cell.angle_alpha   90.00
_cell.angle_beta   90.00
_cell.angle_gamma   90.00
#
_symmetry.space_group_name_H-M   'P 1'
#
loop_
_entity.id
_entity.type
_entity.pdbx_description
1 polymer ?
#
loop_
_entity_poly.entity_id
_entity_poly.type
_entity_poly.pdbx_seq_one_letter_code
_entity_poly.pdbx_strand_id
1 'polypeptide(L)'
;MNKRDYLVKTFSRTKRKDYENYILTAIWHKLNNLNIKPVSQQYIKRKNGKHALMDLYFPQLHIEVEVDEAYHQDNQEADKLRMDDIISAVSEESINDFLFLRIDATKSIEEIEDRINEVVSIIKDRAANSPLKWDTYEEELSQLKQDEYLSVYDSVAFSDIKDIANTEF
;
A
#
# COMPACT_ATOMS: atom_id res chain seq x y z
N MET A 1 8.85 -14.36 7.87
CA MET A 1 9.71 -13.19 8.24
C MET A 1 8.99 -12.42 9.35
N ASN A 2 9.66 -12.02 10.43
CA ASN A 2 8.98 -11.28 11.52
C ASN A 2 8.66 -9.82 11.10
N LYS A 3 7.73 -9.16 11.80
CA LYS A 3 7.28 -7.79 11.49
C LYS A 3 8.42 -6.77 11.48
N ARG A 4 9.40 -6.89 12.39
CA ARG A 4 10.56 -5.97 12.44
C ARG A 4 11.35 -6.04 11.14
N ASP A 5 11.75 -7.24 10.73
CA ASP A 5 12.57 -7.44 9.54
C ASP A 5 11.80 -7.09 8.26
N TYR A 6 10.48 -7.29 8.26
CA TYR A 6 9.59 -6.79 7.21
C TYR A 6 9.68 -5.27 7.10
N LEU A 7 9.44 -4.53 8.20
CA LEU A 7 9.45 -3.08 8.20
C LEU A 7 10.80 -2.50 7.77
N VAL A 8 11.90 -3.04 8.30
CA VAL A 8 13.25 -2.62 7.91
C VAL A 8 13.47 -2.82 6.41
N LYS A 9 13.02 -3.94 5.84
CA LYS A 9 13.12 -4.16 4.39
C LYS A 9 12.20 -3.23 3.60
N THR A 10 10.96 -3.04 4.01
CA THR A 10 9.99 -2.15 3.35
C THR A 10 10.53 -0.74 3.22
N PHE A 11 11.02 -0.15 4.32
CA PHE A 11 11.51 1.22 4.34
C PHE A 11 13.00 1.39 3.97
N SER A 12 13.70 0.31 3.58
CA SER A 12 15.07 0.39 3.03
C SER A 12 15.14 0.19 1.51
N ARG A 13 14.00 -0.13 0.87
CA ARG A 13 13.90 -0.39 -0.59
C ARG A 13 13.91 0.86 -1.47
N THR A 14 13.68 2.03 -0.89
CA THR A 14 13.65 3.37 -1.51
C THR A 14 15.06 3.87 -1.89
N LYS A 15 15.91 3.01 -2.45
CA LYS A 15 17.26 3.40 -2.89
C LYS A 15 17.16 4.39 -4.05
N ARG A 16 17.71 5.61 -3.86
CA ARG A 16 17.86 6.71 -4.83
C ARG A 16 16.70 7.71 -4.95
N LYS A 17 15.70 7.64 -4.07
CA LYS A 17 14.64 8.64 -3.95
C LYS A 17 14.59 9.16 -2.52
N ASP A 18 15.45 10.14 -2.25
CA ASP A 18 15.72 10.59 -0.88
C ASP A 18 14.50 11.30 -0.26
N TYR A 19 13.73 12.04 -1.07
CA TYR A 19 12.52 12.73 -0.62
C TYR A 19 11.36 11.75 -0.40
N GLU A 20 11.15 10.80 -1.32
CA GLU A 20 10.19 9.70 -1.14
C GLU A 20 10.48 8.96 0.17
N ASN A 21 11.73 8.55 0.38
CA ASN A 21 12.08 7.85 1.61
C ASN A 21 11.78 8.69 2.87
N TYR A 22 12.15 9.96 2.88
CA TYR A 22 11.85 10.87 4.00
C TYR A 22 10.34 10.95 4.27
N ILE A 23 9.54 11.22 3.24
CA ILE A 23 8.09 11.41 3.34
C ILE A 23 7.40 10.11 3.81
N LEU A 24 7.68 8.98 3.16
CA LEU A 24 7.04 7.70 3.47
C LEU A 24 7.39 7.21 4.89
N THR A 25 8.65 7.36 5.30
CA THR A 25 9.07 6.99 6.66
C THR A 25 8.44 7.91 7.71
N ALA A 26 8.33 9.21 7.43
CA ALA A 26 7.66 10.16 8.32
C ALA A 26 6.18 9.80 8.53
N ILE A 27 5.45 9.49 7.45
CA ILE A 27 4.06 9.01 7.54
C ILE A 27 3.98 7.77 8.44
N TRP A 28 4.78 6.73 8.15
CA TRP A 28 4.76 5.49 8.90
C TRP A 28 4.99 5.69 10.40
N HIS A 29 6.00 6.47 10.77
CA HIS A 29 6.31 6.74 12.18
C HIS A 29 5.21 7.56 12.87
N LYS A 30 4.58 8.52 12.18
CA LYS A 30 3.46 9.33 12.71
C LYS A 30 2.15 8.55 12.82
N LEU A 31 1.92 7.54 11.99
CA LEU A 31 0.77 6.63 12.13
C LEU A 31 0.80 5.92 13.48
N ASN A 32 1.99 5.49 13.91
CA ASN A 32 2.22 4.86 15.22
C ASN A 32 1.22 3.72 15.53
N ASN A 33 0.96 2.86 14.54
CA ASN A 33 0.02 1.75 14.65
C ASN A 33 0.56 0.50 13.96
N LEU A 34 1.02 -0.47 14.74
CA LEU A 34 1.63 -1.73 14.26
C LEU A 34 0.61 -2.78 13.76
N ASN A 35 -0.69 -2.45 13.80
CA ASN A 35 -1.74 -3.26 13.22
C ASN A 35 -2.05 -2.88 11.76
N ILE A 36 -1.48 -1.78 11.27
CA ILE A 36 -1.50 -1.39 9.87
C ILE A 36 -0.32 -2.05 9.16
N LYS A 37 -0.58 -2.78 8.07
CA LYS A 37 0.43 -3.41 7.21
C LYS A 37 0.83 -2.44 6.09
N PRO A 38 2.07 -1.89 6.08
CA PRO A 38 2.55 -1.09 4.97
C PRO A 38 3.08 -1.99 3.86
N VAL A 39 2.82 -1.67 2.61
CA VAL A 39 3.40 -2.34 1.44
C VAL A 39 4.05 -1.27 0.56
N SER A 40 5.35 -1.36 0.35
CA SER A 40 6.08 -0.43 -0.52
C SER A 40 6.30 -1.02 -1.91
N GLN A 41 6.31 -0.20 -2.94
CA GLN A 41 6.70 -0.58 -4.31
C GLN A 41 5.88 -1.76 -4.85
N GLN A 42 4.56 -1.73 -4.62
CA GLN A 42 3.69 -2.79 -5.11
C GLN A 42 3.44 -2.62 -6.61
N TYR A 43 3.75 -3.67 -7.38
CA TYR A 43 3.48 -3.71 -8.82
C TYR A 43 2.00 -3.95 -9.07
N ILE A 44 1.41 -3.11 -9.91
CA ILE A 44 0.05 -3.29 -10.42
C ILE A 44 0.12 -3.49 -11.92
N LYS A 45 -0.59 -4.51 -12.41
CA LYS A 45 -0.76 -4.76 -13.84
C LYS A 45 -1.88 -3.87 -14.38
N ARG A 46 -1.57 -3.04 -15.36
CA ARG A 46 -2.52 -2.13 -16.03
C ARG A 46 -3.29 -2.88 -17.11
N LYS A 47 -4.51 -2.42 -17.46
CA LYS A 47 -5.32 -3.00 -18.55
C LYS A 47 -4.61 -2.91 -19.91
N ASN A 48 -3.77 -1.89 -20.10
CA ASN A 48 -2.96 -1.71 -21.29
C ASN A 48 -1.66 -2.58 -21.32
N GLY A 49 -1.49 -3.48 -20.36
CA GLY A 49 -0.32 -4.37 -20.26
C GLY A 49 0.94 -3.73 -19.69
N LYS A 50 0.93 -2.44 -19.34
CA LYS A 50 2.03 -1.78 -18.61
C LYS A 50 1.91 -2.05 -17.10
N HIS A 51 2.92 -1.61 -16.35
CA HIS A 51 2.91 -1.72 -14.89
C HIS A 51 2.88 -0.35 -14.23
N ALA A 52 2.13 -0.20 -13.14
CA ALA A 52 2.29 0.89 -12.18
C ALA A 52 3.04 0.40 -10.95
N LEU A 53 3.69 1.32 -10.26
CA LEU A 53 4.27 1.10 -8.95
C LEU A 53 3.54 2.01 -7.96
N MET A 54 3.05 1.44 -6.86
CA MET A 54 2.58 2.20 -5.71
C MET A 54 3.73 2.44 -4.75
N ASP A 55 3.96 3.67 -4.34
CA ASP A 55 5.09 4.00 -3.46
C ASP A 55 4.86 3.44 -2.05
N LEU A 56 3.70 3.74 -1.44
CA LEU A 56 3.25 3.15 -0.18
C LEU A 56 1.75 2.84 -0.21
N TYR A 57 1.40 1.59 0.01
CA TYR A 57 0.03 1.09 0.02
C TYR A 57 -0.32 0.48 1.38
N PHE A 58 -1.55 0.71 1.84
CA PHE A 58 -2.14 0.13 3.03
C PHE A 58 -3.32 -0.75 2.64
N PRO A 59 -3.12 -2.07 2.42
CA PRO A 59 -4.16 -2.96 1.89
C PRO A 59 -5.44 -2.95 2.70
N GLN A 60 -5.33 -3.02 4.03
CA GLN A 60 -6.47 -3.07 4.96
C GLN A 60 -7.35 -1.81 4.92
N LEU A 61 -6.83 -0.70 4.40
CA LEU A 61 -7.51 0.60 4.34
C LEU A 61 -7.83 1.01 2.90
N HIS A 62 -7.38 0.25 1.91
CA HIS A 62 -7.41 0.61 0.49
C HIS A 62 -6.87 2.03 0.24
N ILE A 63 -5.78 2.43 0.92
CA ILE A 63 -5.15 3.75 0.75
C ILE A 63 -3.78 3.58 0.07
N GLU A 64 -3.55 4.31 -1.02
CA GLU A 64 -2.23 4.56 -1.57
C GLU A 64 -1.75 5.98 -1.23
N VAL A 65 -0.46 6.09 -0.90
CA VAL A 65 0.29 7.35 -0.88
C VAL A 65 1.35 7.33 -2.00
N GLU A 66 1.31 8.30 -2.91
CA GLU A 66 2.32 8.53 -3.96
C GLU A 66 3.13 9.81 -3.66
N VAL A 67 4.45 9.74 -3.84
CA VAL A 67 5.36 10.88 -3.71
C VAL A 67 5.81 11.34 -5.09
N ASP A 68 5.53 12.60 -5.40
CA ASP A 68 5.95 13.22 -6.65
C ASP A 68 7.22 14.04 -6.47
N GLU A 69 8.37 13.47 -6.86
CA GLU A 69 9.68 14.15 -6.79
C GLU A 69 10.00 15.01 -8.01
N ALA A 70 9.30 14.83 -9.13
CA ALA A 70 9.58 15.53 -10.37
C ALA A 70 8.27 15.77 -11.09
N TYR A 71 7.90 17.06 -11.21
CA TYR A 71 6.77 17.54 -12.02
C TYR A 71 6.93 17.04 -13.47
N HIS A 72 6.48 15.81 -13.75
CA HIS A 72 6.25 15.36 -15.11
C HIS A 72 5.03 16.17 -15.58
N GLN A 73 5.32 17.32 -16.19
CA GLN A 73 4.33 18.17 -16.87
C GLN A 73 3.66 17.35 -17.98
N ASP A 74 2.57 16.64 -17.66
CA ASP A 74 1.42 16.24 -18.51
C ASP A 74 0.61 15.05 -17.96
N ASN A 75 0.36 14.97 -16.65
CA ASN A 75 -0.16 13.73 -16.04
C ASN A 75 -1.66 13.67 -15.69
N GLN A 76 -2.51 14.64 -16.05
CA GLN A 76 -3.95 14.51 -15.70
C GLN A 76 -4.64 13.30 -16.36
N GLU A 77 -4.30 12.96 -17.61
CA GLU A 77 -4.81 11.75 -18.28
C GLU A 77 -4.12 10.48 -17.79
N ALA A 78 -2.81 10.56 -17.48
CA ALA A 78 -2.04 9.44 -16.95
C ALA A 78 -2.49 9.04 -15.54
N ASP A 79 -2.88 10.01 -14.71
CA ASP A 79 -3.38 9.80 -13.34
C ASP A 79 -4.78 9.19 -13.36
N LYS A 80 -5.65 9.60 -14.28
CA LYS A 80 -6.98 8.98 -14.46
C LYS A 80 -6.87 7.53 -14.93
N LEU A 81 -6.02 7.27 -15.92
CA LEU A 81 -5.71 5.90 -16.37
C LEU A 81 -5.10 5.06 -15.25
N ARG A 82 -4.26 5.66 -14.40
CA ARG A 82 -3.65 4.98 -13.25
C ARG A 82 -4.68 4.62 -12.19
N MET A 83 -5.61 5.53 -11.87
CA MET A 83 -6.71 5.26 -10.95
C MET A 83 -7.56 4.10 -11.46
N ASP A 84 -7.99 4.14 -12.72
CA ASP A 84 -8.79 3.09 -13.35
C ASP A 84 -8.06 1.73 -13.41
N ASP A 85 -6.73 1.74 -13.56
CA ASP A 85 -5.89 0.55 -13.55
C ASP A 85 -5.72 -0.04 -12.15
N ILE A 86 -5.48 0.80 -11.13
CA ILE A 86 -5.43 0.38 -9.71
C ILE A 86 -6.75 -0.24 -9.32
N ILE A 87 -7.85 0.48 -9.58
CA ILE A 87 -9.23 0.04 -9.40
C ILE A 87 -9.47 -1.35 -10.01
N SER A 88 -8.91 -1.63 -11.19
CA SER A 88 -9.09 -2.93 -11.84
C SER A 88 -8.25 -4.08 -11.29
N ALA A 89 -7.20 -3.78 -10.54
CA ALA A 89 -6.35 -4.78 -9.90
C ALA A 89 -6.75 -5.04 -8.45
N VAL A 90 -7.55 -4.18 -7.86
CA VAL A 90 -8.20 -4.37 -6.56
C VAL A 90 -9.61 -4.95 -6.81
N SER A 91 -10.19 -5.64 -5.82
CA SER A 91 -11.53 -6.25 -5.94
C SER A 91 -12.61 -5.23 -6.36
N GLU A 92 -13.65 -5.67 -7.08
CA GLU A 92 -14.78 -4.82 -7.50
C GLU A 92 -15.46 -4.08 -6.34
N GLU A 93 -15.50 -4.69 -5.14
CA GLU A 93 -16.08 -4.07 -3.94
C GLU A 93 -15.17 -2.97 -3.36
N SER A 94 -13.85 -3.12 -3.50
CA SER A 94 -12.85 -2.16 -3.01
C SER A 94 -12.72 -0.91 -3.89
N ILE A 95 -13.22 -0.96 -5.14
CA ILE A 95 -13.12 0.12 -6.13
C ILE A 95 -13.71 1.44 -5.59
N ASN A 96 -14.84 1.35 -4.87
CA ASN A 96 -15.55 2.53 -4.39
C ASN A 96 -14.94 3.13 -3.10
N ASP A 97 -14.08 2.37 -2.39
CA ASP A 97 -13.46 2.79 -1.13
C ASP A 97 -11.95 3.09 -1.27
N PHE A 98 -11.37 2.84 -2.44
CA PHE A 98 -9.97 3.13 -2.71
C PHE A 98 -9.68 4.64 -2.63
N LEU A 99 -8.63 5.02 -1.89
CA LEU A 99 -8.22 6.40 -1.71
C LEU A 99 -6.78 6.60 -2.16
N PHE A 100 -6.60 7.55 -3.07
CA PHE A 100 -5.31 7.93 -3.63
C PHE A 100 -4.86 9.27 -3.05
N LEU A 101 -3.71 9.30 -2.36
CA LEU A 101 -3.16 10.48 -1.70
C LEU A 101 -1.79 10.83 -2.28
N ARG A 102 -1.67 12.03 -2.86
CA ARG A 102 -0.40 12.53 -3.40
C ARG A 102 0.28 13.52 -2.46
N ILE A 103 1.62 13.48 -2.44
CA ILE A 103 2.48 14.47 -1.78
C ILE A 103 3.51 14.97 -2.79
N ASP A 104 3.53 16.29 -3.02
CA ASP A 104 4.47 16.96 -3.92
C ASP A 104 5.77 17.27 -3.17
N ALA A 105 6.85 16.56 -3.50
CA ALA A 105 8.15 16.72 -2.86
C ALA A 105 8.96 17.91 -3.39
N THR A 106 8.42 18.68 -4.36
CA THR A 106 9.04 19.92 -4.85
C THR A 106 8.71 21.15 -3.99
N LYS A 107 7.78 21.00 -3.04
CA LYS A 107 7.30 22.04 -2.12
C LYS A 107 8.29 22.34 -1.00
N SER A 108 8.02 23.40 -0.24
CA SER A 108 8.82 23.71 0.95
C SER A 108 8.70 22.59 2.00
N ILE A 109 9.67 22.51 2.92
CA ILE A 109 9.62 21.49 3.97
C ILE A 109 8.41 21.66 4.90
N GLU A 110 7.97 22.91 5.14
CA GLU A 110 6.77 23.22 5.90
C GLU A 110 5.51 22.73 5.19
N GLU A 111 5.39 22.98 3.88
CA GLU A 111 4.27 22.50 3.07
C GLU A 111 4.23 20.96 2.99
N ILE A 112 5.40 20.32 2.86
CA ILE A 112 5.52 18.85 2.88
C ILE A 112 5.09 18.30 4.25
N GLU A 113 5.53 18.91 5.35
CA GLU A 113 5.19 18.48 6.71
C GLU A 113 3.68 18.65 6.98
N ASP A 114 3.08 19.76 6.58
CA ASP A 114 1.63 19.98 6.68
C ASP A 114 0.86 18.92 5.91
N ARG A 115 1.29 18.60 4.69
CA ARG A 115 0.66 17.56 3.87
C ARG A 115 0.85 16.16 4.47
N ILE A 116 2.02 15.85 5.02
CA ILE A 116 2.25 14.59 5.76
C ILE A 116 1.26 14.47 6.92
N ASN A 117 1.06 15.54 7.69
CA ASN A 117 0.14 15.53 8.83
C ASN A 117 -1.32 15.34 8.39
N GLU A 118 -1.74 15.97 7.29
CA GLU A 118 -3.06 15.75 6.70
C GLU A 118 -3.26 14.28 6.27
N VAL A 119 -2.31 13.71 5.52
CA VAL A 119 -2.35 12.31 5.08
C VAL A 119 -2.40 11.36 6.26
N VAL A 120 -1.61 11.60 7.30
CA VAL A 120 -1.64 10.82 8.54
C VAL A 120 -3.00 10.90 9.23
N SER A 121 -3.64 12.07 9.25
CA SER A 121 -4.99 12.23 9.82
C SER A 121 -6.00 11.37 9.06
N ILE A 122 -6.02 11.47 7.73
CA ILE A 122 -6.92 10.71 6.87
C ILE A 122 -6.78 9.20 7.12
N ILE A 123 -5.54 8.70 7.16
CA ILE A 123 -5.27 7.27 7.39
C ILE A 123 -5.73 6.86 8.79
N LYS A 124 -5.49 7.69 9.82
CA LYS A 124 -5.93 7.41 11.20
C LYS A 124 -7.44 7.39 11.32
N ASP A 125 -8.14 8.30 10.65
CA ASP A 125 -9.59 8.38 10.68
C ASP A 125 -10.21 7.14 10.03
N ARG A 126 -9.67 6.67 8.90
CA ARG A 126 -10.11 5.39 8.31
C ARG A 126 -9.76 4.20 9.21
N ALA A 127 -8.54 4.17 9.74
CA ALA A 127 -8.08 3.13 10.66
C ALA A 127 -8.94 3.00 11.93
N ALA A 128 -9.49 4.09 12.44
CA ALA A 128 -10.39 4.07 13.60
C ALA A 128 -11.72 3.37 13.32
N ASN A 129 -12.12 3.28 12.05
CA ASN A 129 -13.39 2.70 11.61
C ASN A 129 -13.23 1.31 10.98
N SER A 130 -12.02 0.75 10.99
CA SER A 130 -11.72 -0.55 10.38
C SER A 130 -11.15 -1.53 11.41
N PRO A 131 -11.54 -2.82 11.41
CA PRO A 131 -10.91 -3.83 12.24
C PRO A 131 -9.51 -4.13 11.72
N LEU A 132 -8.51 -3.44 12.27
CA LEU A 132 -7.11 -3.59 11.84
C LEU A 132 -6.42 -4.72 12.58
N LYS A 133 -6.02 -5.74 11.84
CA LYS A 133 -5.10 -6.78 12.30
C LYS A 133 -4.04 -7.04 11.23
N TRP A 134 -2.78 -6.80 11.57
CA TRP A 134 -1.67 -7.25 10.75
C TRP A 134 -1.21 -8.60 11.30
N ASP A 135 -1.70 -9.66 10.67
CA ASP A 135 -1.38 -11.03 11.01
C ASP A 135 0.06 -11.39 10.64
N THR A 136 0.63 -12.34 11.37
CA THR A 136 1.84 -13.05 10.94
C THR A 136 1.52 -13.96 9.76
N TYR A 137 2.56 -14.40 9.03
CA TYR A 137 2.37 -15.32 7.91
C TYR A 137 1.68 -16.61 8.35
N GLU A 138 2.04 -17.12 9.53
CA GLU A 138 1.48 -18.33 10.10
C GLU A 138 0.00 -18.16 10.50
N GLU A 139 -0.39 -16.99 10.99
CA GLU A 139 -1.79 -16.63 11.29
C GLU A 139 -2.60 -16.46 10.00
N GLU A 140 -2.08 -15.74 8.99
CA GLU A 140 -2.71 -15.60 7.66
C GLU A 140 -2.93 -16.99 7.04
N LEU A 141 -1.92 -17.86 7.05
CA LEU A 141 -2.02 -19.21 6.49
C LEU A 141 -3.04 -20.10 7.22
N SER A 142 -3.17 -19.90 8.53
CA SER A 142 -4.12 -20.66 9.35
C SER A 142 -5.56 -20.21 9.15
N GLN A 143 -5.80 -18.92 8.90
CA GLN A 143 -7.11 -18.38 8.53
C GLN A 143 -7.52 -18.88 7.13
N LEU A 144 -6.61 -18.82 6.16
CA LEU A 144 -6.87 -19.25 4.79
C LEU A 144 -7.29 -20.72 4.66
N LYS A 145 -6.78 -21.59 5.54
CA LYS A 145 -7.18 -23.01 5.58
C LYS A 145 -8.58 -23.24 6.14
N GLN A 146 -9.19 -22.22 6.75
CA GLN A 146 -10.58 -22.27 7.24
C GLN A 146 -11.57 -21.71 6.23
N ASP A 147 -11.09 -20.95 5.25
CA ASP A 147 -11.91 -20.41 4.17
C ASP A 147 -12.30 -21.54 3.20
N GLU A 148 -13.47 -21.42 2.56
CA GLU A 148 -13.97 -22.40 1.57
C GLU A 148 -13.49 -22.10 0.14
N TYR A 149 -12.89 -20.94 -0.09
CA TYR A 149 -12.35 -20.55 -1.38
C TYR A 149 -11.26 -19.49 -1.22
N LEU A 150 -10.40 -19.38 -2.25
CA LEU A 150 -9.44 -18.29 -2.40
C LEU A 150 -9.71 -17.55 -3.70
N SER A 151 -9.79 -16.24 -3.58
CA SER A 151 -9.95 -15.30 -4.67
C SER A 151 -8.61 -14.68 -5.05
N VAL A 152 -8.48 -14.30 -6.32
CA VAL A 152 -7.35 -13.49 -6.80
C VAL A 152 -7.30 -12.10 -6.15
N TYR A 153 -8.38 -11.70 -5.47
CA TYR A 153 -8.49 -10.41 -4.79
C TYR A 153 -8.06 -10.45 -3.31
N ASP A 154 -7.88 -11.63 -2.72
CA ASP A 154 -7.55 -11.77 -1.28
C ASP A 154 -6.12 -11.32 -0.94
N SER A 155 -5.33 -10.93 -1.95
CA SER A 155 -3.98 -10.37 -1.81
C SER A 155 -3.03 -11.24 -0.96
N VAL A 156 -3.25 -12.56 -0.99
CA VAL A 156 -2.45 -13.54 -0.27
C VAL A 156 -1.11 -13.76 -0.97
N ALA A 157 -0.03 -13.69 -0.20
CA ALA A 157 1.32 -14.01 -0.67
C ALA A 157 1.86 -15.22 0.10
N PHE A 158 2.04 -16.34 -0.60
CA PHE A 158 2.64 -17.55 -0.04
C PHE A 158 4.16 -17.44 -0.01
N SER A 159 4.77 -17.86 1.10
CA SER A 159 6.23 -17.88 1.26
C SER A 159 6.86 -19.11 0.59
N ASP A 160 6.18 -20.26 0.61
CA ASP A 160 6.64 -21.52 0.05
C ASP A 160 5.60 -22.16 -0.87
N ILE A 161 6.06 -22.85 -1.93
CA ILE A 161 5.18 -23.61 -2.86
C ILE A 161 4.37 -24.67 -2.11
N LYS A 162 4.98 -25.30 -1.10
CA LYS A 162 4.30 -26.32 -0.27
C LYS A 162 3.07 -25.74 0.44
N ASP A 163 3.10 -24.45 0.79
CA ASP A 163 2.01 -23.82 1.53
C ASP A 163 0.82 -23.62 0.59
N ILE A 164 1.07 -23.26 -0.67
CA ILE A 164 0.05 -23.23 -1.72
C ILE A 164 -0.58 -24.62 -1.89
N ALA A 165 0.26 -25.65 -2.03
CA ALA A 165 -0.22 -27.02 -2.26
C ALA A 165 -0.98 -27.61 -1.06
N ASN A 166 -0.72 -27.13 0.16
CA ASN A 166 -1.35 -27.60 1.38
C ASN A 166 -2.52 -26.71 1.85
N THR A 167 -2.79 -25.61 1.15
CA THR A 167 -4.03 -24.84 1.32
C THR A 167 -5.03 -25.41 0.33
N GLU A 168 -5.63 -26.54 0.73
CA GLU A 168 -6.75 -27.13 0.01
C GLU A 168 -8.05 -26.54 0.57
N PHE A 169 -8.92 -26.08 -0.32
CA PHE A 169 -10.24 -25.52 -0.02
C PHE A 169 -11.31 -26.61 -0.17
#